data_AF-A0A963Z3W6-F1
#
_entry.id   AF-A0A963Z3W6-F1
#
_cell.length_a   1.000
_cell.length_b   1.000
_cell.length_c   1.000
_cell.angle_alpha   90.00
_cell.angle_beta   90.00
_cell.angle_gamma   90.00
#
_symmetry.space_group_name_H-M   'P 1'
#
loop_
_entity.id
_entity.type
_entity.pdbx_description
1 polymer ?
#
loop_
_entity_poly.entity_id
_entity_poly.type
_entity_poly.pdbx_seq_one_letter_code
_entity_poly.pdbx_strand_id
1 'polypeptide(L)'
;MSTSTVIGGTVFYNFVPGTINQVFDFATNDLVVGGAGSASYLLSGNTTLLLTGGYGDSTVFAEGQDSIFGGTGHVVVGGGEKPLYFIGGTGDAVVQAGSGSATLLGGAGPGKTSFSAGSGNATLVGGGGESLLVGGSGNTLAFAAAGPTTAIGGSGKITFDGAASHASEQFFTGSGTGVATIGSGSATITGGSGASTITAGSGKEVFNFVSGHAGGTEIVHGFDPCHDKITFTGYSDPTPVASETLTGSADVITLTDGTQITLTGIDHKLF
;
A
#
# COMPACT_ATOMS: atom_id res chain seq x y z
N MET A 1 29.03 18.34 -17.08
CA MET A 1 28.00 18.91 -17.98
C MET A 1 27.23 17.74 -18.54
N SER A 2 25.93 17.66 -18.27
CA SER A 2 25.03 16.76 -19.00
C SER A 2 24.84 17.32 -20.41
N THR A 3 24.88 16.47 -21.43
CA THR A 3 24.44 16.84 -22.77
C THR A 3 23.00 16.39 -22.94
N SER A 4 22.14 17.27 -23.45
CA SER A 4 20.79 16.90 -23.89
C SER A 4 20.75 16.79 -25.41
N THR A 5 20.08 15.76 -25.92
CA THR A 5 19.77 15.63 -27.35
C THR A 5 18.27 15.55 -27.51
N VAL A 6 17.68 16.41 -28.35
CA VAL A 6 16.27 16.35 -28.70
C VAL A 6 16.11 15.62 -30.02
N ILE A 7 15.39 14.51 -30.04
CA ILE A 7 15.05 13.77 -31.27
C ILE A 7 13.53 13.60 -31.30
N GLY A 8 12.86 14.24 -32.25
CA GLY A 8 11.41 14.04 -32.47
C GLY A 8 10.50 14.39 -31.29
N GLY A 9 10.88 15.36 -30.45
CA GLY A 9 10.15 15.72 -29.22
C GLY A 9 10.52 14.90 -27.98
N THR A 10 11.45 13.94 -28.11
CA THR A 10 12.04 13.22 -26.98
C THR A 10 13.32 13.92 -26.53
N VAL A 11 13.49 14.13 -25.22
CA VAL A 11 14.72 14.68 -24.64
C VAL A 11 15.54 13.57 -23.99
N PHE A 12 16.72 13.31 -24.53
CA PHE A 12 17.69 12.36 -23.98
C PHE A 12 18.73 13.09 -23.14
N TYR A 13 18.87 12.72 -21.86
CA TYR A 13 19.92 13.26 -21.00
C TYR A 13 21.02 12.22 -20.76
N ASN A 14 22.24 12.56 -21.13
CA ASN A 14 23.42 11.77 -20.77
C ASN A 14 24.07 12.37 -19.51
N PHE A 15 24.01 11.64 -18.40
CA PHE A 15 24.59 12.06 -17.12
C PHE A 15 26.01 11.55 -16.93
N VAL A 16 26.81 12.33 -16.19
CA VAL A 16 28.14 11.91 -15.73
C VAL A 16 27.95 11.07 -14.46
N PRO A 17 28.48 9.83 -14.43
CA PRO A 17 28.40 8.97 -13.24
C PRO A 17 28.96 9.66 -12.00
N GLY A 18 28.28 9.52 -10.86
CA GLY A 18 28.74 10.02 -9.56
C GLY A 18 28.44 11.50 -9.26
N THR A 19 27.65 12.18 -10.09
CA THR A 19 27.17 13.55 -9.83
C THR A 19 25.65 13.59 -9.75
N ILE A 20 25.11 14.45 -8.88
CA ILE A 20 23.67 14.76 -8.89
C ILE A 20 23.42 15.74 -10.04
N ASN A 21 22.55 15.36 -10.97
CA ASN A 21 22.13 16.21 -12.08
C ASN A 21 20.70 16.71 -11.85
N GLN A 22 20.39 17.95 -12.24
CA GLN A 22 19.02 18.49 -12.21
C GLN A 22 18.44 18.55 -13.62
N VAL A 23 17.25 17.99 -13.79
CA VAL A 23 16.45 18.05 -15.02
C VAL A 23 15.17 18.81 -14.74
N PHE A 24 14.89 19.80 -15.56
CA PHE A 24 13.66 20.58 -15.51
C PHE A 24 12.88 20.37 -16.80
N ASP A 25 11.65 19.91 -16.67
CA ASP A 25 10.73 19.75 -17.78
C ASP A 25 9.47 20.60 -17.56
N PHE A 26 9.27 21.57 -18.44
CA PHE A 26 8.20 22.56 -18.38
C PHE A 26 7.25 22.49 -19.59
N ALA A 27 7.49 21.57 -20.52
CA ALA A 27 6.65 21.40 -21.70
C ALA A 27 5.52 20.38 -21.43
N THR A 28 4.61 20.23 -22.39
CA THR A 28 3.51 19.26 -22.30
C THR A 28 3.80 18.06 -23.18
N ASN A 29 3.68 16.85 -22.62
CA ASN A 29 3.84 15.56 -23.31
C ASN A 29 5.28 15.26 -23.77
N ASP A 30 6.15 15.03 -22.80
CA ASP A 30 7.58 14.79 -23.04
C ASP A 30 7.97 13.34 -22.74
N LEU A 31 8.98 12.83 -23.45
CA LEU A 31 9.69 11.60 -23.08
C LEU A 31 11.08 12.00 -22.59
N VAL A 32 11.34 11.74 -21.32
CA VAL A 32 12.63 11.96 -20.67
C VAL A 32 13.30 10.62 -20.44
N VAL A 33 14.49 10.43 -21.02
CA VAL A 33 15.30 9.23 -20.78
C VAL A 33 16.45 9.58 -19.86
N GLY A 34 16.42 9.01 -18.65
CA GLY A 34 17.45 9.16 -17.63
C GLY A 34 18.69 8.34 -17.94
N GLY A 35 19.85 9.00 -17.93
CA GLY A 35 21.17 8.37 -18.04
C GLY A 35 21.64 7.71 -16.74
N ALA A 36 22.88 7.21 -16.74
CA ALA A 36 23.49 6.55 -15.58
C ALA A 36 23.81 7.51 -14.42
N GLY A 37 23.64 7.04 -13.19
CA GLY A 37 23.94 7.80 -11.97
C GLY A 37 22.74 8.55 -11.39
N SER A 38 22.98 9.29 -10.30
CA SER A 38 21.93 9.96 -9.52
C SER A 38 21.44 11.24 -10.19
N ALA A 39 20.13 11.47 -10.16
CA ALA A 39 19.53 12.67 -10.75
C ALA A 39 18.27 13.11 -10.00
N SER A 40 17.99 14.42 -10.05
CA SER A 40 16.76 15.04 -9.61
C SER A 40 15.99 15.56 -10.82
N TYR A 41 14.71 15.21 -10.92
CA TYR A 41 13.83 15.61 -12.01
C TYR A 41 12.69 16.45 -11.44
N LEU A 42 12.40 17.60 -12.05
CA LEU A 42 11.20 18.39 -11.79
C LEU A 42 10.36 18.42 -13.08
N LEU A 43 9.21 17.77 -13.03
CA LEU A 43 8.29 17.56 -14.15
C LEU A 43 7.03 18.40 -13.89
N SER A 44 6.81 19.45 -14.68
CA SER A 44 5.69 20.39 -14.51
C SER A 44 4.54 20.16 -15.51
N GLY A 45 4.74 19.31 -16.51
CA GLY A 45 3.73 18.90 -17.50
C GLY A 45 3.57 17.38 -17.56
N ASN A 46 2.74 16.89 -18.48
CA ASN A 46 2.54 15.45 -18.64
C ASN A 46 3.81 14.81 -19.22
N THR A 47 4.49 13.95 -18.46
CA THR A 47 5.81 13.45 -18.83
C THR A 47 5.89 11.94 -18.68
N THR A 48 6.48 11.27 -19.67
CA THR A 48 6.98 9.91 -19.50
C THR A 48 8.46 9.96 -19.15
N LEU A 49 8.83 9.59 -17.93
CA LEU A 49 10.20 9.47 -17.46
C LEU A 49 10.63 8.00 -17.45
N LEU A 50 11.63 7.66 -18.26
CA LEU A 50 12.25 6.35 -18.28
C LEU A 50 13.65 6.41 -17.67
N LEU A 51 13.83 5.88 -16.47
CA LEU A 51 15.14 5.77 -15.84
C LEU A 51 15.86 4.51 -16.35
N THR A 52 16.50 4.60 -17.52
CA THR A 52 17.20 3.45 -18.15
C THR A 52 18.58 3.11 -17.56
N GLY A 53 19.05 3.85 -16.55
CA GLY A 53 20.48 4.16 -16.42
C GLY A 53 21.39 3.38 -15.45
N GLY A 54 20.91 2.58 -14.49
CA GLY A 54 21.85 1.90 -13.57
C GLY A 54 22.14 2.67 -12.26
N TYR A 55 22.14 1.92 -11.15
CA TYR A 55 22.71 2.10 -9.78
C TYR A 55 22.61 3.45 -9.04
N GLY A 56 22.19 4.55 -9.66
CA GLY A 56 22.14 5.86 -9.02
C GLY A 56 20.77 6.19 -8.45
N ASP A 57 20.77 6.75 -7.24
CA ASP A 57 19.54 7.17 -6.58
C ASP A 57 18.91 8.36 -7.32
N SER A 58 17.61 8.29 -7.58
CA SER A 58 16.89 9.34 -8.32
C SER A 58 15.76 9.93 -7.49
N THR A 59 15.56 11.24 -7.60
CA THR A 59 14.42 11.95 -7.01
C THR A 59 13.59 12.59 -8.12
N VAL A 60 12.28 12.38 -8.11
CA VAL A 60 11.36 12.92 -9.11
C VAL A 60 10.26 13.69 -8.42
N PHE A 61 10.03 14.93 -8.86
CA PHE A 61 8.86 15.72 -8.51
C PHE A 61 7.97 15.78 -9.75
N ALA A 62 6.77 15.19 -9.66
CA ALA A 62 5.86 14.90 -10.75
C ALA A 62 4.53 15.65 -10.55
N GLU A 63 4.46 16.89 -11.02
CA GLU A 63 3.29 17.76 -10.83
C GLU A 63 2.22 17.53 -11.92
N GLY A 64 2.57 16.84 -13.01
CA GLY A 64 1.72 16.58 -14.17
C GLY A 64 1.09 15.19 -14.17
N GLN A 65 0.42 14.83 -15.28
CA GLN A 65 0.04 13.44 -15.51
C GLN A 65 1.25 12.65 -15.97
N ASP A 66 1.99 12.11 -15.01
CA ASP A 66 3.31 11.56 -15.24
C ASP A 66 3.32 10.02 -15.20
N SER A 67 4.15 9.44 -16.06
CA SER A 67 4.46 8.02 -16.11
C SER A 67 5.94 7.81 -15.84
N ILE A 68 6.28 7.17 -14.74
CA ILE A 68 7.67 7.01 -14.28
C ILE A 68 8.03 5.53 -14.22
N PHE A 69 9.12 5.17 -14.88
CA PHE A 69 9.74 3.85 -14.81
C PHE A 69 11.04 3.96 -14.02
N GLY A 70 11.05 3.41 -12.80
CA GLY A 70 12.09 3.61 -11.79
C GLY A 70 13.45 3.01 -12.12
N GLY A 71 13.53 2.04 -13.04
CA GLY A 71 14.80 1.41 -13.40
C GLY A 71 15.49 0.74 -12.22
N THR A 72 16.80 0.89 -12.11
CA THR A 72 17.61 0.33 -11.01
C THR A 72 18.08 1.42 -10.06
N GLY A 73 18.32 1.09 -8.79
CA GLY A 73 18.73 2.07 -7.77
C GLY A 73 17.55 2.54 -6.93
N HIS A 74 17.81 3.36 -5.91
CA HIS A 74 16.74 3.86 -5.04
C HIS A 74 16.02 5.06 -5.69
N VAL A 75 14.70 4.97 -5.84
CA VAL A 75 13.89 6.02 -6.48
C VAL A 75 12.92 6.63 -5.49
N VAL A 76 12.98 7.96 -5.36
CA VAL A 76 12.03 8.75 -4.58
C VAL A 76 11.16 9.56 -5.53
N VAL A 77 9.84 9.45 -5.42
CA VAL A 77 8.88 10.21 -6.23
C VAL A 77 7.90 10.96 -5.33
N GLY A 78 7.78 12.27 -5.54
CA GLY A 78 6.69 13.09 -5.03
C GLY A 78 5.78 13.51 -6.18
N GLY A 79 4.52 13.10 -6.13
CA GLY A 79 3.47 13.48 -7.05
C GLY A 79 2.66 14.67 -6.56
N GLY A 80 2.06 15.40 -7.51
CA GLY A 80 1.18 16.53 -7.25
C GLY A 80 -0.31 16.17 -7.23
N GLU A 81 -1.13 17.03 -7.83
CA GLU A 81 -2.59 16.87 -7.84
C GLU A 81 -3.11 16.01 -9.01
N LYS A 82 -2.23 15.63 -9.93
CA LYS A 82 -2.56 14.92 -11.16
C LYS A 82 -2.32 13.42 -11.02
N PRO A 83 -2.98 12.61 -11.87
CA PRO A 83 -2.75 11.18 -11.90
C PRO A 83 -1.28 10.80 -12.05
N LEU A 84 -0.81 9.87 -11.22
CA LEU A 84 0.57 9.36 -11.27
C LEU A 84 0.57 7.88 -11.62
N TYR A 85 1.36 7.51 -12.63
CA TYR A 85 1.67 6.13 -12.98
C TYR A 85 3.13 5.84 -12.66
N PHE A 86 3.39 4.85 -11.82
CA PHE A 86 4.75 4.47 -11.44
C PHE A 86 4.94 2.96 -11.56
N ILE A 87 6.03 2.56 -12.20
CA ILE A 87 6.55 1.19 -12.14
C ILE A 87 7.96 1.24 -11.55
N GLY A 88 8.15 0.59 -10.41
CA GLY A 88 9.46 0.39 -9.80
C GLY A 88 10.32 -0.57 -10.63
N GLY A 89 11.60 -0.64 -10.31
CA GLY A 89 12.47 -1.70 -10.81
C GLY A 89 13.21 -2.37 -9.68
N THR A 90 14.49 -2.72 -9.85
CA THR A 90 15.14 -3.68 -8.95
C THR A 90 15.61 -3.11 -7.62
N GLY A 91 15.65 -1.77 -7.48
CA GLY A 91 16.06 -1.09 -6.26
C GLY A 91 14.87 -0.63 -5.42
N ASP A 92 15.16 0.00 -4.29
CA ASP A 92 14.14 0.51 -3.38
C ASP A 92 13.32 1.63 -4.04
N ALA A 93 12.04 1.73 -3.71
CA ALA A 93 11.16 2.78 -4.22
C ALA A 93 10.36 3.41 -3.09
N VAL A 94 10.37 4.74 -3.01
CA VAL A 94 9.52 5.54 -2.12
C VAL A 94 8.69 6.48 -2.97
N VAL A 95 7.36 6.32 -2.97
CA VAL A 95 6.47 7.11 -3.80
C VAL A 95 5.33 7.68 -2.96
N GLN A 96 5.19 9.00 -2.98
CA GLN A 96 4.02 9.71 -2.47
C GLN A 96 3.27 10.32 -3.65
N ALA A 97 2.09 9.81 -3.99
CA ALA A 97 1.40 10.18 -5.23
C ALA A 97 0.67 11.53 -5.20
N GLY A 98 0.36 12.06 -4.02
CA GLY A 98 -0.33 13.35 -3.88
C GLY A 98 -1.85 13.20 -3.86
N SER A 99 -2.58 14.06 -4.58
CA SER A 99 -4.06 14.12 -4.49
C SER A 99 -4.83 13.61 -5.71
N GLY A 100 -4.11 13.20 -6.77
CA GLY A 100 -4.67 12.57 -7.96
C GLY A 100 -4.77 11.04 -7.86
N SER A 101 -5.47 10.42 -8.82
CA SER A 101 -5.52 8.95 -8.87
C SER A 101 -4.15 8.34 -9.15
N ALA A 102 -3.77 7.31 -8.41
CA ALA A 102 -2.44 6.72 -8.50
C ALA A 102 -2.48 5.27 -8.97
N THR A 103 -1.51 4.86 -9.76
CA THR A 103 -1.23 3.44 -10.04
C THR A 103 0.25 3.22 -9.81
N LEU A 104 0.59 2.58 -8.69
CA LEU A 104 1.96 2.41 -8.21
C LEU A 104 2.26 0.91 -8.16
N LEU A 105 3.20 0.46 -8.97
CA LEU A 105 3.63 -0.94 -9.03
C LEU A 105 5.05 -1.07 -8.51
N GLY A 106 5.24 -1.90 -7.50
CA GLY A 106 6.56 -2.29 -7.02
C GLY A 106 7.34 -3.04 -8.10
N GLY A 107 8.66 -3.03 -7.97
CA GLY A 107 9.51 -3.74 -8.91
C GLY A 107 9.80 -5.19 -8.50
N ALA A 108 10.40 -5.92 -9.43
CA ALA A 108 10.91 -7.26 -9.16
C ALA A 108 12.21 -7.21 -8.33
N GLY A 109 12.49 -8.28 -7.59
CA GLY A 109 13.71 -8.39 -6.79
C GLY A 109 13.52 -7.94 -5.34
N PRO A 110 14.62 -7.82 -4.56
CA PRO A 110 14.56 -7.65 -3.11
C PRO A 110 14.34 -6.21 -2.66
N GLY A 111 14.27 -5.24 -3.59
CA GLY A 111 14.09 -3.83 -3.28
C GLY A 111 12.81 -3.58 -2.49
N LYS A 112 12.91 -2.72 -1.47
CA LYS A 112 11.77 -2.33 -0.63
C LYS A 112 10.89 -1.33 -1.35
N THR A 113 9.59 -1.43 -1.11
CA THR A 113 8.59 -0.53 -1.70
C THR A 113 7.86 0.22 -0.58
N SER A 114 7.79 1.55 -0.66
CA SER A 114 7.01 2.39 0.25
C SER A 114 6.14 3.31 -0.57
N PHE A 115 4.85 2.99 -0.67
CA PHE A 115 3.88 3.70 -1.48
C PHE A 115 2.83 4.36 -0.61
N SER A 116 2.59 5.64 -0.85
CA SER A 116 1.50 6.42 -0.26
C SER A 116 0.67 7.05 -1.37
N ALA A 117 -0.59 6.65 -1.45
CA ALA A 117 -1.53 7.15 -2.45
C ALA A 117 -2.00 8.60 -2.18
N GLY A 118 -1.97 9.04 -0.92
CA GLY A 118 -2.49 10.35 -0.52
C GLY A 118 -4.01 10.45 -0.62
N SER A 119 -4.55 11.24 -1.55
CA SER A 119 -5.99 11.29 -1.81
C SER A 119 -6.32 10.89 -3.24
N GLY A 120 -7.53 10.39 -3.46
CA GLY A 120 -7.97 9.91 -4.77
C GLY A 120 -7.97 8.40 -4.83
N ASN A 121 -8.46 7.83 -5.94
CA ASN A 121 -8.50 6.39 -6.09
C ASN A 121 -7.11 5.85 -6.47
N ALA A 122 -6.71 4.75 -5.85
CA ALA A 122 -5.37 4.21 -6.06
C ALA A 122 -5.37 2.70 -6.32
N THR A 123 -4.38 2.26 -7.11
CA THR A 123 -3.96 0.86 -7.18
C THR A 123 -2.51 0.79 -6.74
N LEU A 124 -2.25 0.03 -5.68
CA LEU A 124 -0.94 -0.16 -5.07
C LEU A 124 -0.59 -1.65 -5.18
N VAL A 125 0.50 -1.97 -5.85
CA VAL A 125 1.02 -3.34 -5.91
C VAL A 125 2.38 -3.35 -5.24
N GLY A 126 2.57 -4.20 -4.25
CA GLY A 126 3.86 -4.42 -3.62
C GLY A 126 4.92 -4.95 -4.60
N GLY A 127 6.16 -5.00 -4.14
CA GLY A 127 7.29 -5.55 -4.90
C GLY A 127 7.68 -6.96 -4.44
N GLY A 128 8.79 -7.46 -4.98
CA GLY A 128 9.39 -8.72 -4.47
C GLY A 128 9.95 -8.60 -3.05
N GLY A 129 10.34 -7.39 -2.63
CA GLY A 129 10.82 -7.08 -1.29
C GLY A 129 9.72 -6.63 -0.32
N GLU A 130 10.15 -6.22 0.87
CA GLU A 130 9.27 -5.68 1.92
C GLU A 130 8.51 -4.46 1.40
N SER A 131 7.19 -4.43 1.62
CA SER A 131 6.30 -3.41 1.07
C SER A 131 5.49 -2.70 2.15
N LEU A 132 5.47 -1.37 2.14
CA LEU A 132 4.54 -0.51 2.87
C LEU A 132 3.57 0.13 1.86
N LEU A 133 2.27 -0.15 1.99
CA LEU A 133 1.23 0.33 1.09
C LEU A 133 0.21 1.15 1.88
N VAL A 134 0.17 2.47 1.67
CA VAL A 134 -0.72 3.40 2.38
C VAL A 134 -1.77 3.95 1.41
N GLY A 135 -3.04 3.57 1.61
CA GLY A 135 -4.13 3.95 0.71
C GLY A 135 -4.65 5.39 0.90
N GLY A 136 -4.50 5.97 2.10
CA GLY A 136 -4.97 7.32 2.36
C GLY A 136 -6.48 7.50 2.19
N SER A 137 -6.91 8.58 1.53
CA SER A 137 -8.34 8.85 1.30
C SER A 137 -8.75 8.50 -0.14
N GLY A 138 -10.01 8.07 -0.34
CA GLY A 138 -10.47 7.52 -1.61
C GLY A 138 -10.40 6.00 -1.66
N ASN A 139 -10.79 5.40 -2.79
CA ASN A 139 -10.86 3.94 -2.90
C ASN A 139 -9.51 3.38 -3.35
N THR A 140 -8.92 2.52 -2.53
CA THR A 140 -7.63 1.90 -2.80
C THR A 140 -7.77 0.40 -3.02
N LEU A 141 -7.17 -0.10 -4.10
CA LEU A 141 -6.84 -1.51 -4.28
C LEU A 141 -5.37 -1.71 -3.91
N ALA A 142 -5.08 -2.58 -2.94
CA ALA A 142 -3.73 -2.87 -2.49
C ALA A 142 -3.47 -4.37 -2.64
N PHE A 143 -2.41 -4.73 -3.34
CA PHE A 143 -2.01 -6.12 -3.59
C PHE A 143 -0.68 -6.40 -2.89
N ALA A 144 -0.67 -7.38 -2.00
CA ALA A 144 0.60 -7.95 -1.55
C ALA A 144 1.21 -8.78 -2.68
N ALA A 145 2.54 -8.80 -2.74
CA ALA A 145 3.29 -9.58 -3.70
C ALA A 145 4.11 -10.65 -2.96
N ALA A 146 5.35 -10.90 -3.36
CA ALA A 146 6.13 -11.99 -2.77
C ALA A 146 6.70 -11.67 -1.38
N GLY A 147 6.93 -10.39 -1.07
CA GLY A 147 7.56 -9.95 0.17
C GLY A 147 6.57 -9.63 1.30
N PRO A 148 7.06 -9.55 2.56
CA PRO A 148 6.24 -9.10 3.69
C PRO A 148 5.61 -7.74 3.40
N THR A 149 4.32 -7.60 3.69
CA THR A 149 3.55 -6.40 3.32
C THR A 149 2.83 -5.80 4.52
N THR A 150 3.06 -4.52 4.77
CA THR A 150 2.25 -3.70 5.66
C THR A 150 1.31 -2.85 4.81
N ALA A 151 0.01 -3.10 4.88
CA ALA A 151 -1.02 -2.33 4.22
C ALA A 151 -1.81 -1.50 5.24
N ILE A 152 -1.91 -0.20 4.99
CA ILE A 152 -2.61 0.76 5.84
C ILE A 152 -3.73 1.39 5.02
N GLY A 153 -4.96 1.10 5.40
CA GLY A 153 -6.15 1.80 4.90
C GLY A 153 -6.20 3.24 5.37
N GLY A 154 -7.29 3.91 5.04
CA GLY A 154 -7.54 5.26 5.54
C GLY A 154 -9.04 5.50 5.65
N SER A 155 -9.49 6.68 5.24
CA SER A 155 -10.89 7.08 5.38
C SER A 155 -11.82 6.59 4.27
N GLY A 156 -11.26 6.11 3.15
CA GLY A 156 -12.04 5.53 2.03
C GLY A 156 -12.11 4.01 2.08
N LYS A 157 -12.63 3.38 1.02
CA LYS A 157 -12.65 1.92 0.92
C LYS A 157 -11.24 1.42 0.60
N ILE A 158 -10.71 0.48 1.38
CA ILE A 158 -9.53 -0.29 1.00
C ILE A 158 -9.94 -1.72 0.65
N THR A 159 -9.44 -2.23 -0.47
CA THR A 159 -9.48 -3.66 -0.81
C THR A 159 -8.04 -4.16 -0.80
N PHE A 160 -7.71 -5.01 0.16
CA PHE A 160 -6.42 -5.66 0.28
C PHE A 160 -6.50 -7.09 -0.24
N ASP A 161 -5.66 -7.43 -1.20
CA ASP A 161 -5.54 -8.78 -1.73
C ASP A 161 -4.13 -9.31 -1.46
N GLY A 162 -4.04 -10.17 -0.45
CA GLY A 162 -2.85 -10.95 -0.13
C GLY A 162 -2.95 -12.41 -0.54
N ALA A 163 -3.97 -12.82 -1.32
CA ALA A 163 -4.26 -14.24 -1.56
C ALA A 163 -3.08 -15.01 -2.20
N ALA A 164 -2.28 -14.32 -3.02
CA ALA A 164 -1.10 -14.89 -3.68
C ALA A 164 0.18 -14.83 -2.83
N SER A 165 0.17 -14.13 -1.69
CA SER A 165 1.31 -13.99 -0.80
C SER A 165 1.41 -15.20 0.15
N HIS A 166 2.66 -15.56 0.46
CA HIS A 166 3.02 -16.55 1.47
C HIS A 166 3.84 -15.92 2.60
N ALA A 167 4.10 -14.62 2.52
CA ALA A 167 4.88 -13.87 3.50
C ALA A 167 3.99 -13.39 4.65
N SER A 168 4.59 -12.81 5.69
CA SER A 168 3.82 -12.21 6.76
C SER A 168 3.18 -10.90 6.33
N GLU A 169 1.92 -10.68 6.68
CA GLU A 169 1.23 -9.42 6.41
C GLU A 169 0.83 -8.67 7.69
N GLN A 170 0.82 -7.34 7.60
CA GLN A 170 0.14 -6.48 8.55
C GLN A 170 -0.91 -5.67 7.80
N PHE A 171 -2.16 -5.72 8.25
CA PHE A 171 -3.24 -4.99 7.62
C PHE A 171 -3.98 -4.13 8.65
N PHE A 172 -4.03 -2.83 8.41
CA PHE A 172 -4.82 -1.87 9.18
C PHE A 172 -5.99 -1.42 8.31
N THR A 173 -7.22 -1.71 8.72
CA THR A 173 -8.41 -1.47 7.87
C THR A 173 -8.70 0.03 7.69
N GLY A 174 -8.34 0.85 8.68
CA GLY A 174 -8.57 2.29 8.68
C GLY A 174 -9.97 2.66 9.21
N SER A 175 -10.41 3.89 8.95
CA SER A 175 -11.71 4.39 9.41
C SER A 175 -12.84 4.22 8.38
N GLY A 176 -12.50 3.85 7.14
CA GLY A 176 -13.44 3.58 6.06
C GLY A 176 -13.90 2.11 6.00
N THR A 177 -14.24 1.64 4.80
CA THR A 177 -14.63 0.23 4.60
C THR A 177 -13.42 -0.63 4.24
N GLY A 178 -13.12 -1.67 5.01
CA GLY A 178 -12.06 -2.63 4.69
C GLY A 178 -12.60 -3.88 4.00
N VAL A 179 -11.97 -4.34 2.94
CA VAL A 179 -12.16 -5.69 2.40
C VAL A 179 -10.79 -6.33 2.29
N ALA A 180 -10.58 -7.50 2.89
CA ALA A 180 -9.30 -8.18 2.81
C ALA A 180 -9.45 -9.67 2.50
N THR A 181 -8.55 -10.18 1.67
CA THR A 181 -8.25 -11.61 1.58
C THR A 181 -6.80 -11.80 1.99
N ILE A 182 -6.58 -12.63 3.00
CA ILE A 182 -5.24 -12.93 3.54
C ILE A 182 -4.68 -14.18 2.84
N GLY A 183 -3.37 -14.18 2.62
CA GLY A 183 -2.65 -15.26 1.97
C GLY A 183 -2.43 -16.48 2.87
N SER A 184 -1.50 -17.35 2.50
CA SER A 184 -1.17 -18.52 3.34
C SER A 184 -0.14 -18.20 4.45
N GLY A 185 0.43 -17.00 4.44
CA GLY A 185 1.34 -16.55 5.48
C GLY A 185 0.58 -16.10 6.73
N SER A 186 1.29 -15.91 7.84
CA SER A 186 0.69 -15.38 9.06
C SER A 186 0.41 -13.89 8.91
N ALA A 187 -0.78 -13.43 9.27
CA ALA A 187 -1.12 -12.01 9.24
C ALA A 187 -1.55 -11.45 10.60
N THR A 188 -1.21 -10.19 10.85
CA THR A 188 -1.84 -9.39 11.90
C THR A 188 -2.79 -8.40 11.26
N ILE A 189 -4.08 -8.52 11.56
CA ILE A 189 -5.12 -7.64 11.07
C ILE A 189 -5.59 -6.78 12.23
N THR A 190 -5.41 -5.46 12.13
CA THR A 190 -5.92 -4.51 13.10
C THR A 190 -7.19 -3.85 12.57
N GLY A 191 -8.31 -4.14 13.22
CA GLY A 191 -9.60 -3.53 12.93
C GLY A 191 -9.59 -2.03 13.24
N GLY A 192 -10.55 -1.32 12.66
CA GLY A 192 -10.66 0.13 12.76
C GLY A 192 -12.04 0.57 13.20
N SER A 193 -12.35 1.85 13.03
CA SER A 193 -13.64 2.41 13.43
C SER A 193 -14.73 2.21 12.37
N GLY A 194 -14.36 1.80 11.16
CA GLY A 194 -15.27 1.54 10.06
C GLY A 194 -15.76 0.09 10.00
N ALA A 195 -16.34 -0.28 8.85
CA ALA A 195 -16.84 -1.63 8.64
C ALA A 195 -15.86 -2.43 7.78
N SER A 196 -15.41 -3.60 8.22
CA SER A 196 -14.54 -4.45 7.41
C SER A 196 -15.05 -5.87 7.24
N THR A 197 -14.69 -6.49 6.12
CA THR A 197 -14.89 -7.91 5.85
C THR A 197 -13.56 -8.53 5.49
N ILE A 198 -13.11 -9.49 6.28
CA ILE A 198 -11.81 -10.13 6.16
C ILE A 198 -12.03 -11.61 5.92
N THR A 199 -11.41 -12.15 4.88
CA THR A 199 -11.28 -13.59 4.66
C THR A 199 -9.90 -14.00 5.14
N ALA A 200 -9.87 -14.76 6.23
CA ALA A 200 -8.66 -15.31 6.81
C ALA A 200 -8.01 -16.32 5.85
N GLY A 201 -6.71 -16.49 6.04
CA GLY A 201 -5.89 -17.37 5.24
C GLY A 201 -5.86 -18.78 5.82
N SER A 202 -4.86 -19.55 5.41
CA SER A 202 -4.52 -20.82 6.07
C SER A 202 -3.40 -20.65 7.11
N GLY A 203 -3.02 -19.42 7.40
CA GLY A 203 -1.87 -19.09 8.22
C GLY A 203 -2.19 -19.19 9.70
N LYS A 204 -1.55 -18.33 10.48
CA LYS A 204 -1.89 -18.10 11.88
C LYS A 204 -2.18 -16.63 11.99
N GLU A 205 -3.46 -16.29 12.02
CA GLU A 205 -3.88 -14.91 11.97
C GLU A 205 -4.11 -14.35 13.38
N VAL A 206 -3.79 -13.06 13.55
CA VAL A 206 -4.13 -12.31 14.75
C VAL A 206 -5.05 -11.18 14.36
N PHE A 207 -6.30 -11.24 14.81
CA PHE A 207 -7.30 -10.19 14.68
C PHE A 207 -7.25 -9.31 15.94
N ASN A 208 -6.64 -8.14 15.80
CA ASN A 208 -6.41 -7.22 16.90
C ASN A 208 -7.42 -6.06 16.87
N PHE A 209 -8.04 -5.78 18.00
CA PHE A 209 -8.93 -4.64 18.20
C PHE A 209 -8.36 -3.75 19.29
N VAL A 210 -8.20 -2.46 18.98
CA VAL A 210 -7.52 -1.50 19.85
C VAL A 210 -8.53 -0.48 20.36
N SER A 211 -8.61 -0.33 21.69
CA SER A 211 -9.46 0.67 22.33
C SER A 211 -9.17 2.08 21.80
N GLY A 212 -10.23 2.83 21.51
CA GLY A 212 -10.15 4.17 20.92
C GLY A 212 -9.82 4.23 19.42
N HIS A 213 -9.50 3.10 18.79
CA HIS A 213 -9.34 2.99 17.33
C HIS A 213 -10.41 2.11 16.70
N ALA A 214 -10.81 1.03 17.38
CA ALA A 214 -11.97 0.23 17.04
C ALA A 214 -13.28 1.02 17.29
N GLY A 215 -14.37 0.60 16.65
CA GLY A 215 -15.69 1.23 16.85
C GLY A 215 -16.74 0.90 15.80
N GLY A 216 -16.46 -0.01 14.86
CA GLY A 216 -17.35 -0.35 13.77
C GLY A 216 -17.82 -1.80 13.77
N THR A 217 -18.00 -2.37 12.56
CA THR A 217 -18.51 -3.73 12.37
C THR A 217 -17.55 -4.55 11.54
N GLU A 218 -17.12 -5.68 12.07
CA GLU A 218 -16.00 -6.44 11.56
C GLU A 218 -16.48 -7.88 11.31
N ILE A 219 -16.42 -8.33 10.06
CA ILE A 219 -16.84 -9.68 9.66
C ILE A 219 -15.58 -10.47 9.32
N VAL A 220 -15.41 -11.62 9.95
CA VAL A 220 -14.30 -12.55 9.66
C VAL A 220 -14.87 -13.85 9.10
N HIS A 221 -14.39 -14.20 7.90
CA HIS A 221 -14.59 -15.49 7.27
C HIS A 221 -13.34 -16.35 7.45
N GLY A 222 -13.52 -17.66 7.68
CA GLY A 222 -12.41 -18.60 7.72
C GLY A 222 -11.56 -18.56 9.00
N PHE A 223 -12.03 -17.91 10.06
CA PHE A 223 -11.35 -17.93 11.36
C PHE A 223 -11.19 -19.38 11.84
N ASP A 224 -9.96 -19.78 12.17
CA ASP A 224 -9.63 -21.09 12.73
C ASP A 224 -9.33 -20.97 14.23
N PRO A 225 -10.25 -21.38 15.13
CA PRO A 225 -10.03 -21.30 16.58
C PRO A 225 -8.83 -22.09 17.12
N CYS A 226 -8.28 -23.03 16.34
CA CYS A 226 -7.10 -23.80 16.74
C CYS A 226 -5.78 -23.07 16.44
N HIS A 227 -5.78 -22.12 15.50
CA HIS A 227 -4.57 -21.48 14.98
C HIS A 227 -4.58 -19.96 15.07
N ASP A 228 -5.74 -19.35 14.86
CA ASP A 228 -5.96 -17.92 14.88
C ASP A 228 -6.23 -17.40 16.28
N LYS A 229 -6.08 -16.09 16.45
CA LYS A 229 -6.31 -15.41 17.72
C LYS A 229 -7.06 -14.11 17.54
N ILE A 230 -7.93 -13.82 18.49
CA ILE A 230 -8.49 -12.49 18.69
C ILE A 230 -7.76 -11.85 19.87
N THR A 231 -7.28 -10.64 19.70
CA THR A 231 -6.61 -9.87 20.75
C THR A 231 -7.27 -8.53 20.96
N PHE A 232 -7.38 -8.12 22.21
CA PHE A 232 -7.94 -6.84 22.60
C PHE A 232 -6.85 -6.01 23.28
N THR A 233 -6.51 -4.86 22.71
CA THR A 233 -5.42 -4.00 23.19
C THR A 233 -5.99 -2.71 23.77
N GLY A 234 -5.60 -2.38 25.01
CA GLY A 234 -5.94 -1.09 25.64
C GLY A 234 -7.36 -0.97 26.21
N TYR A 235 -8.17 -2.03 26.19
CA TYR A 235 -9.44 -2.06 26.93
C TYR A 235 -9.16 -2.23 28.44
N SER A 236 -9.84 -1.43 29.26
CA SER A 236 -9.79 -1.55 30.72
C SER A 236 -10.73 -2.64 31.24
N ASP A 237 -10.39 -3.24 32.38
CA ASP A 237 -11.18 -4.25 33.11
C ASP A 237 -12.51 -3.65 33.68
N PRO A 238 -13.67 -4.36 33.70
CA PRO A 238 -13.88 -5.78 33.39
C PRO A 238 -14.01 -6.06 31.88
N THR A 239 -13.35 -7.14 31.45
CA THR A 239 -13.36 -7.81 30.12
C THR A 239 -13.81 -6.98 28.89
N PRO A 240 -12.97 -6.88 27.83
CA PRO A 240 -13.30 -6.11 26.62
C PRO A 240 -14.60 -6.53 25.93
N VAL A 241 -15.02 -7.78 26.12
CA VAL A 241 -16.28 -8.34 25.60
C VAL A 241 -17.44 -7.94 26.50
N ALA A 242 -18.37 -7.14 25.96
CA ALA A 242 -19.60 -6.73 26.65
C ALA A 242 -20.71 -7.77 26.50
N SER A 243 -20.81 -8.41 25.34
CA SER A 243 -21.74 -9.51 25.11
C SER A 243 -21.28 -10.38 23.96
N GLU A 244 -21.79 -11.61 23.92
CA GLU A 244 -21.52 -12.55 22.85
C GLU A 244 -22.80 -13.36 22.57
N THR A 245 -23.14 -13.55 21.31
CA THR A 245 -24.39 -14.21 20.88
C THR A 245 -24.16 -15.06 19.64
N LEU A 246 -24.87 -16.17 19.55
CA LEU A 246 -24.89 -17.00 18.34
C LEU A 246 -26.04 -16.57 17.45
N THR A 247 -25.73 -16.21 16.20
CA THR A 247 -26.73 -15.84 15.19
C THR A 247 -26.58 -16.74 13.98
N GLY A 248 -27.45 -17.75 13.87
CA GLY A 248 -27.31 -18.78 12.83
C GLY A 248 -26.05 -19.61 13.05
N SER A 249 -25.15 -19.63 12.07
CA SER A 249 -23.84 -20.30 12.12
C SER A 249 -22.69 -19.31 12.32
N ALA A 250 -22.92 -18.24 13.09
CA ALA A 250 -21.91 -17.23 13.37
C ALA A 250 -21.90 -16.87 14.86
N ASP A 251 -20.71 -16.61 15.36
CA ASP A 251 -20.46 -16.06 16.69
C ASP A 251 -20.31 -14.54 16.58
N VAL A 252 -21.10 -13.80 17.36
CA VAL A 252 -21.18 -12.34 17.32
C VAL A 252 -20.75 -11.80 18.67
N ILE A 253 -19.56 -11.22 18.70
CA ILE A 253 -18.91 -10.63 19.87
C ILE A 253 -19.09 -9.12 19.81
N THR A 254 -19.65 -8.52 20.86
CA THR A 254 -19.77 -7.07 21.01
C THR A 254 -18.85 -6.59 22.10
N LEU A 255 -17.98 -5.62 21.79
CA LEU A 255 -17.05 -5.03 22.74
C LEU A 255 -17.70 -3.89 23.54
N THR A 256 -17.05 -3.51 24.64
CA THR A 256 -17.53 -2.44 25.55
C THR A 256 -17.61 -1.06 24.92
N ASP A 257 -16.90 -0.82 23.81
CA ASP A 257 -17.00 0.41 23.01
C ASP A 257 -18.05 0.33 21.88
N GLY A 258 -18.77 -0.79 21.77
CA GLY A 258 -19.79 -1.02 20.75
C GLY A 258 -19.28 -1.64 19.45
N THR A 259 -17.97 -1.90 19.32
CA THR A 259 -17.43 -2.66 18.19
C THR A 259 -18.10 -4.03 18.10
N GLN A 260 -18.57 -4.41 16.92
CA GLN A 260 -19.17 -5.73 16.68
C GLN A 260 -18.26 -6.57 15.79
N ILE A 261 -17.91 -7.77 16.26
CA ILE A 261 -17.09 -8.74 15.55
C ILE A 261 -17.96 -9.97 15.27
N THR A 262 -18.10 -10.33 14.00
CA THR A 262 -18.87 -11.50 13.57
C THR A 262 -17.93 -12.52 12.95
N LEU A 263 -17.80 -13.67 13.60
CA LEU A 263 -17.04 -14.81 13.11
C LEU A 263 -17.98 -15.79 12.41
N THR A 264 -17.92 -15.83 11.09
CA THR A 264 -18.80 -16.72 10.32
C THR A 264 -18.26 -18.14 10.30
N GLY A 265 -19.16 -19.13 10.36
CA GLY A 265 -18.79 -20.55 10.40
C GLY A 265 -18.42 -21.05 11.79
N ILE A 266 -18.41 -20.17 12.80
CA ILE A 266 -18.20 -20.51 14.21
C ILE A 266 -19.58 -20.64 14.87
N ASP A 267 -19.92 -21.84 15.32
CA ASP A 267 -21.25 -22.22 15.84
C ASP A 267 -21.31 -22.30 17.37
N HIS A 268 -20.25 -21.89 18.04
CA HIS A 268 -20.10 -21.84 19.49
C HIS A 268 -19.42 -20.53 19.90
N LYS A 269 -19.55 -20.20 21.18
CA LYS A 269 -18.97 -19.00 21.78
C LYS A 269 -17.49 -19.18 22.04
N LEU A 270 -16.70 -18.14 21.79
CA LEU A 270 -15.27 -18.13 22.09
C LEU A 270 -14.94 -17.54 23.48
N PHE A 271 -15.84 -16.75 24.09
CA PHE A 271 -15.58 -16.01 25.34
C PHE A 271 -16.53 -16.31 26.51
#